data_AF-A0A916NFY2-F1
#
_entry.id   AF-A0A916NFY2-F1
#
_cell.length_a   1.000
_cell.length_b   1.000
_cell.length_c   1.000
_cell.angle_alpha   90.00
_cell.angle_beta   90.00
_cell.angle_gamma   90.00
#
_symmetry.space_group_name_H-M   'P 1'
#
loop_
_entity.id
_entity.type
_entity.pdbx_description
1 polymer ?
#
loop_
_entity_poly.entity_id
_entity_poly.type
_entity_poly.pdbx_seq_one_letter_code
_entity_poly.pdbx_strand_id
1 'polypeptide(L)'
;MKKLIYIFLGLSFFSCKKEIFIEYGNGLEDWTTETHSNDVSPNYNMVFNQNTVNRLDFVFTEKNWEDMQDDLEDILSSTSGPGGGGGQMTFSDDTPLYFECEMYFNDIEWYHVGIRYKGNSSLNANSGKLPFRLKMDEYEDEYVEIKNQRFYGFKELSLGSNYNDESNLQEFTEHCTWSIYF
;
A
#
# COMPACT_ATOMS: atom_id res chain seq x y z
N MET A 1 -8.04 65.04 42.86
CA MET A 1 -8.49 63.69 42.47
C MET A 1 -7.46 63.11 41.50
N LYS A 2 -6.58 62.20 41.93
CA LYS A 2 -5.55 61.57 41.08
C LYS A 2 -6.09 60.22 40.56
N LYS A 3 -6.21 60.04 39.24
CA LYS A 3 -6.60 58.76 38.63
C LYS A 3 -5.35 57.88 38.53
N LEU A 4 -5.33 56.75 39.23
CA LEU A 4 -4.36 55.68 39.01
C LEU A 4 -4.80 54.89 37.77
N ILE A 5 -3.93 54.81 36.76
CA ILE A 5 -4.10 53.96 35.58
C ILE A 5 -3.19 52.75 35.78
N TYR A 6 -3.79 51.56 35.88
CA TYR A 6 -3.06 50.29 35.94
C TYR A 6 -2.91 49.74 34.51
N ILE A 7 -1.67 49.62 34.04
CA ILE A 7 -1.34 48.97 32.76
C ILE A 7 -1.13 47.49 33.05
N PHE A 8 -2.03 46.65 32.53
CA PHE A 8 -1.93 45.19 32.60
C PHE A 8 -1.01 44.73 31.46
N LEU A 9 0.23 44.34 31.79
CA LEU A 9 1.20 43.84 30.83
C LEU A 9 0.89 42.35 30.57
N GLY A 10 0.21 42.05 29.46
CA GLY A 10 -0.07 40.68 29.05
C GLY A 10 1.20 39.97 28.56
N LEU A 11 1.66 38.96 29.31
CA LEU A 11 2.70 38.03 28.89
C LEU A 11 2.10 37.01 27.92
N SER A 12 2.20 37.25 26.62
CA SER A 12 1.91 36.25 25.60
C SER A 12 3.07 35.27 25.51
N PHE A 13 2.88 34.05 26.01
CA PHE A 13 3.78 32.92 25.77
C PHE A 13 3.62 32.46 24.31
N PHE A 14 4.47 32.96 23.42
CA PHE A 14 4.63 32.35 22.10
C PHE A 14 5.39 31.03 22.28
N SER A 15 4.66 29.91 22.30
CA SER A 15 5.24 28.58 22.18
C SER A 15 5.73 28.41 20.74
N CYS A 16 7.00 28.77 20.51
CA CYS A 16 7.67 28.57 19.24
C CYS A 16 8.01 27.06 19.13
N LYS A 17 7.04 26.25 18.69
CA LYS A 17 7.33 24.88 18.29
C LYS A 17 8.20 24.96 17.04
N LYS A 18 9.42 24.42 17.12
CA LYS A 18 10.28 24.24 15.96
C LYS A 18 9.59 23.23 15.05
N GLU A 19 8.97 23.71 13.98
CA GLU A 19 8.53 22.84 12.88
C GLU A 19 9.77 22.41 12.12
N ILE A 20 10.10 21.12 12.22
CA ILE A 20 11.12 20.51 11.39
C ILE A 20 10.40 20.12 10.11
N PHE A 21 10.62 20.87 9.04
CA PHE A 21 10.20 20.45 7.71
C PHE A 21 11.16 19.35 7.28
N ILE A 22 10.73 18.10 7.40
CA ILE A 22 11.46 16.97 6.82
C ILE A 22 11.05 16.94 5.35
N GLU A 23 12.02 17.16 4.46
CA GLU A 23 11.79 16.96 3.03
C GLU A 23 11.57 15.47 2.77
N TYR A 24 10.46 15.12 2.13
CA TYR A 24 10.17 13.74 1.72
C TYR A 24 11.21 13.30 0.68
N GLY A 25 11.66 12.05 0.74
CA GLY A 25 12.76 11.54 -0.06
C GLY A 25 14.16 11.86 0.49
N ASN A 26 14.28 12.53 1.65
CA ASN A 26 15.58 12.79 2.25
C ASN A 26 16.25 11.49 2.71
N GLY A 27 17.43 11.19 2.18
CA GLY A 27 18.17 9.97 2.51
C GLY A 27 17.77 8.73 1.71
N LEU A 28 16.85 8.86 0.75
CA LEU A 28 16.41 7.79 -0.14
C LEU A 28 17.07 7.99 -1.52
N GLU A 29 17.94 7.07 -1.92
CA GLU A 29 18.76 7.22 -3.14
C GLU A 29 17.93 7.14 -4.42
N ASP A 30 16.87 6.33 -4.42
CA ASP A 30 15.99 6.09 -5.56
C ASP A 30 14.89 7.15 -5.75
N TRP A 31 14.73 8.05 -4.77
CA TRP A 31 13.64 8.99 -4.76
C TRP A 31 13.81 10.10 -5.79
N THR A 32 12.92 10.14 -6.78
CA THR A 32 12.83 11.26 -7.73
C THR A 32 11.40 11.79 -7.85
N THR A 33 11.25 13.04 -8.30
CA THR A 33 9.93 13.65 -8.52
C THR A 33 9.06 12.83 -9.49
N GLU A 34 9.67 12.24 -10.53
CA GLU A 34 8.93 11.45 -11.53
C GLU A 34 8.42 10.11 -10.99
N THR A 35 9.19 9.48 -10.11
CA THR A 35 8.96 8.10 -9.67
C THR A 35 8.18 8.03 -8.37
N HIS A 36 8.50 8.90 -7.40
CA HIS A 36 8.06 8.77 -6.02
C HIS A 36 7.15 9.89 -5.54
N SER A 37 7.15 11.06 -6.18
CA SER A 37 6.38 12.19 -5.64
C SER A 37 4.92 12.19 -6.09
N ASN A 38 4.10 12.92 -5.32
CA ASN A 38 2.71 13.19 -5.63
C ASN A 38 2.51 14.47 -6.47
N ASP A 39 3.59 15.02 -7.04
CA ASP A 39 3.57 16.25 -7.84
C ASP A 39 3.44 15.98 -9.34
N VAL A 40 3.34 14.70 -9.73
CA VAL A 40 3.22 14.25 -11.10
C VAL A 40 1.90 13.50 -11.32
N SER A 41 1.36 13.61 -12.52
CA SER A 41 0.21 12.80 -12.93
C SER A 41 0.60 11.33 -13.07
N PRO A 42 -0.32 10.38 -12.83
CA PRO A 42 -0.03 8.95 -12.96
C PRO A 42 0.48 8.58 -14.37
N ASN A 43 1.63 7.90 -14.44
CA ASN A 43 2.26 7.51 -15.70
C ASN A 43 1.80 6.11 -16.16
N TYR A 44 0.64 6.06 -16.79
CA TYR A 44 0.05 4.81 -17.29
C TYR A 44 0.94 4.09 -18.31
N ASN A 45 1.68 4.82 -19.15
CA ASN A 45 2.51 4.20 -20.19
C ASN A 45 3.71 3.45 -19.60
N MET A 46 4.23 3.91 -18.46
CA MET A 46 5.32 3.24 -17.74
C MET A 46 4.78 2.02 -16.99
N VAL A 47 3.78 2.22 -16.13
CA VAL A 47 3.29 1.20 -15.21
C VAL A 47 2.48 0.12 -15.92
N PHE A 48 1.64 0.52 -16.89
CA PHE A 48 0.73 -0.36 -17.63
C PHE A 48 1.10 -0.45 -19.11
N ASN A 49 2.39 -0.65 -19.38
CA ASN A 49 2.90 -0.79 -20.73
C ASN A 49 2.25 -2.00 -21.43
N GLN A 50 1.68 -1.79 -22.61
CA GLN A 50 0.98 -2.83 -23.38
C GLN A 50 1.91 -3.66 -24.27
N ASN A 51 3.17 -3.24 -24.42
CA ASN A 51 4.14 -3.87 -25.31
C ASN A 51 5.18 -4.71 -24.55
N THR A 52 5.23 -4.58 -23.22
CA THR A 52 6.20 -5.28 -22.38
C THR A 52 5.52 -5.82 -21.14
N VAL A 53 5.90 -7.03 -20.74
CA VAL A 53 5.54 -7.54 -19.42
C VAL A 53 6.53 -6.94 -18.44
N ASN A 54 6.02 -6.09 -17.57
CA ASN A 54 6.82 -5.50 -16.53
C ASN A 54 7.01 -6.52 -15.36
N ARG A 55 8.09 -6.38 -14.57
CA ARG A 55 8.35 -7.16 -13.36
C ARG A 55 8.30 -6.28 -12.10
N LEU A 56 7.67 -6.77 -11.04
CA LEU A 56 7.72 -6.21 -9.69
C LEU A 56 8.28 -7.28 -8.77
N ASP A 57 9.29 -6.94 -7.99
CA ASP A 57 9.82 -7.78 -6.93
C ASP A 57 9.38 -7.20 -5.58
N PHE A 58 8.91 -8.06 -4.67
CA PHE A 58 8.53 -7.68 -3.31
C PHE A 58 9.43 -8.43 -2.34
N VAL A 59 10.08 -7.70 -1.44
CA VAL A 59 10.97 -8.26 -0.42
C VAL A 59 10.34 -8.02 0.94
N PHE A 60 10.21 -9.09 1.72
CA PHE A 60 9.65 -9.06 3.06
C PHE A 60 10.73 -9.42 4.08
N THR A 61 10.58 -8.87 5.29
CA THR A 61 11.19 -9.51 6.45
C THR A 61 10.51 -10.86 6.71
N GLU A 62 11.25 -11.82 7.28
CA GLU A 62 10.70 -13.13 7.64
C GLU A 62 9.45 -12.99 8.52
N LYS A 63 9.49 -12.06 9.48
CA LYS A 63 8.36 -11.80 10.38
C LYS A 63 7.13 -11.24 9.67
N ASN A 64 7.30 -10.25 8.80
CA ASN A 64 6.16 -9.67 8.07
C ASN A 64 5.54 -10.69 7.13
N TRP A 65 6.36 -11.56 6.53
CA TRP A 65 5.86 -12.65 5.71
C TRP A 65 5.06 -13.66 6.55
N GLU A 66 5.61 -14.13 7.68
CA GLU A 66 4.90 -15.04 8.58
C GLU A 66 3.55 -14.46 9.03
N ASP A 67 3.53 -13.20 9.48
CA ASP A 67 2.30 -12.54 9.93
C ASP A 67 1.26 -12.39 8.80
N MET A 68 1.73 -12.12 7.59
CA MET A 68 0.88 -12.03 6.41
C MET A 68 0.25 -13.38 6.04
N GLN A 69 0.97 -14.48 6.27
CA GLN A 69 0.45 -15.83 6.06
C GLN A 69 -0.53 -16.25 7.17
N ASP A 70 -0.26 -15.87 8.41
CA ASP A 70 -1.17 -16.10 9.55
C ASP A 70 -2.49 -15.33 9.37
N ASP A 71 -2.45 -14.05 8.97
CA ASP A 71 -3.65 -13.25 8.67
C ASP A 71 -4.50 -13.89 7.55
N LEU A 72 -3.84 -14.43 6.52
CA LEU A 72 -4.53 -15.17 5.47
C LEU A 72 -5.20 -16.45 6.01
N GLU A 73 -4.52 -17.24 6.85
CA GLU A 73 -5.08 -18.47 7.43
C GLU A 73 -6.28 -18.17 8.33
N ASP A 74 -6.21 -17.12 9.14
CA ASP A 74 -7.30 -16.65 10.00
C ASP A 74 -8.54 -16.23 9.17
N ILE A 75 -8.32 -15.52 8.07
CA ILE A 75 -9.40 -15.09 7.17
C ILE A 75 -10.03 -16.28 6.43
N LEU A 76 -9.23 -17.25 6.00
CA LEU A 76 -9.72 -18.46 5.32
C LEU A 76 -10.44 -19.42 6.28
N SER A 77 -9.96 -19.52 7.53
CA SER A 77 -10.58 -20.37 8.55
C SER A 77 -11.90 -19.78 9.07
N SER A 78 -12.01 -18.46 9.20
CA SER A 78 -13.27 -17.77 9.53
C SER A 78 -14.32 -17.89 8.43
N THR A 79 -13.90 -18.00 7.17
CA THR A 79 -14.79 -18.23 6.01
C THR A 79 -15.31 -19.68 5.92
N SER A 80 -14.62 -20.64 6.53
CA SER A 80 -14.95 -22.07 6.52
C SER A 80 -15.50 -22.53 7.88
N GLY A 81 -16.61 -21.93 8.30
CA GLY A 81 -17.30 -22.35 9.52
C GLY A 81 -17.61 -23.87 9.53
N PRO A 82 -17.45 -24.57 10.68
CA PRO A 82 -17.69 -26.00 10.78
C PRO A 82 -19.20 -26.29 10.69
N GLY A 83 -19.71 -26.52 9.48
CA GLY A 83 -21.13 -26.75 9.27
C GLY A 83 -21.49 -27.06 7.84
N GLY A 84 -21.21 -28.29 7.39
CA GLY A 84 -21.92 -28.86 6.24
C GLY A 84 -23.42 -28.94 6.56
N GLY A 85 -24.21 -28.00 6.05
CA GLY A 85 -25.66 -28.01 6.21
C GLY A 85 -26.25 -26.64 5.97
N GLY A 86 -27.08 -26.53 4.92
CA GLY A 86 -27.71 -25.30 4.43
C GLY A 86 -28.09 -24.31 5.53
N GLY A 87 -27.39 -23.18 5.54
CA GLY A 87 -27.61 -22.06 6.45
C GLY A 87 -26.82 -20.88 5.93
N GLN A 88 -27.53 -19.80 5.62
CA GLN A 88 -27.06 -18.48 5.19
C GLN A 88 -25.58 -18.19 5.50
N MET A 89 -24.75 -18.10 4.45
CA MET A 89 -23.35 -17.66 4.51
C MET A 89 -23.31 -16.29 5.18
N THR A 90 -22.76 -16.21 6.39
CA THR A 90 -22.45 -14.92 7.03
C THR A 90 -21.01 -14.66 6.66
N PHE A 91 -20.79 -13.82 5.64
CA PHE A 91 -19.44 -13.37 5.31
C PHE A 91 -18.93 -12.56 6.49
N SER A 92 -17.80 -12.94 7.08
CA SER A 92 -17.02 -11.97 7.82
C SER A 92 -16.56 -10.91 6.81
N ASP A 93 -16.82 -9.62 7.09
CA ASP A 93 -16.30 -8.49 6.31
C ASP A 93 -14.79 -8.26 6.57
N ASP A 94 -14.11 -9.29 7.08
CA ASP A 94 -12.73 -9.23 7.55
C ASP A 94 -11.84 -8.96 6.34
N THR A 95 -11.27 -7.76 6.35
CA THR A 95 -10.42 -7.25 5.28
C THR A 95 -8.98 -7.56 5.67
N PRO A 96 -8.19 -8.25 4.81
CA PRO A 96 -6.79 -8.52 5.09
C PRO A 96 -6.01 -7.27 5.48
N LEU A 97 -5.10 -7.44 6.44
CA LEU A 97 -4.25 -6.37 6.93
C LEU A 97 -3.14 -6.03 5.92
N TYR A 98 -2.65 -4.79 5.99
CA TYR A 98 -1.44 -4.41 5.25
C TYR A 98 -0.20 -4.85 6.02
N PHE A 99 0.77 -5.35 5.28
CA PHE A 99 2.09 -5.74 5.74
C PHE A 99 3.15 -4.94 4.98
N GLU A 100 4.25 -4.66 5.67
CA GLU A 100 5.34 -3.84 5.14
C GLU A 100 6.28 -4.70 4.27
N CYS A 101 6.58 -4.21 3.07
CA CYS A 101 7.55 -4.78 2.15
C CYS A 101 8.35 -3.68 1.42
N GLU A 102 9.51 -4.06 0.88
CA GLU A 102 10.25 -3.28 -0.11
C GLU A 102 9.76 -3.71 -1.50
N MET A 103 9.45 -2.76 -2.38
CA MET A 103 9.01 -3.04 -3.75
C MET A 103 10.06 -2.55 -4.74
N TYR A 104 10.47 -3.39 -5.67
CA TYR A 104 11.40 -3.04 -6.73
C TYR A 104 10.73 -3.07 -8.11
N PHE A 105 11.00 -2.02 -8.91
CA PHE A 105 10.60 -1.93 -10.31
C PHE A 105 11.71 -1.28 -11.12
N ASN A 106 12.21 -1.96 -12.16
CA ASN A 106 13.30 -1.47 -13.01
C ASN A 106 14.53 -1.00 -12.20
N ASP A 107 14.94 -1.80 -11.21
CA ASP A 107 16.07 -1.53 -10.31
C ASP A 107 15.91 -0.28 -9.42
N ILE A 108 14.69 0.26 -9.32
CA ILE A 108 14.32 1.37 -8.43
C ILE A 108 13.52 0.79 -7.26
N GLU A 109 13.86 1.20 -6.05
CA GLU A 109 13.18 0.80 -4.82
C GLU A 109 12.06 1.75 -4.42
N TRP A 110 10.94 1.20 -3.99
CA TRP A 110 9.87 1.86 -3.25
C TRP A 110 9.86 1.32 -1.82
N TYR A 111 10.07 2.23 -0.87
CA TYR A 111 10.36 1.91 0.52
C TYR A 111 9.07 1.75 1.33
N HIS A 112 9.06 0.83 2.30
CA HIS A 112 7.97 0.62 3.25
C HIS A 112 6.57 0.60 2.60
N VAL A 113 6.42 -0.17 1.51
CA VAL A 113 5.15 -0.30 0.78
C VAL A 113 4.22 -1.24 1.55
N GLY A 114 2.96 -0.83 1.70
CA GLY A 114 1.91 -1.69 2.23
C GLY A 114 1.39 -2.65 1.17
N ILE A 115 1.51 -3.95 1.43
CA ILE A 115 0.92 -5.01 0.61
C ILE A 115 -0.08 -5.84 1.42
N ARG A 116 -1.17 -6.24 0.78
CA ARG A 116 -2.16 -7.16 1.36
C ARG A 116 -2.84 -8.02 0.31
N TYR A 117 -3.42 -9.13 0.73
CA TYR A 117 -4.34 -9.91 -0.10
C TYR A 117 -5.65 -9.14 -0.38
N LYS A 118 -6.28 -9.37 -1.54
CA LYS A 118 -7.69 -8.93 -1.77
C LYS A 118 -8.63 -9.95 -1.11
N GLY A 119 -9.70 -9.48 -0.47
CA GLY A 119 -10.64 -10.31 0.29
C GLY A 119 -11.52 -11.32 -0.48
N ASN A 120 -12.48 -11.88 0.24
CA ASN A 120 -13.11 -13.19 0.06
C ASN A 120 -13.67 -13.54 -1.34
N SER A 121 -14.24 -12.58 -2.09
CA SER A 121 -14.75 -12.86 -3.45
C SER A 121 -13.65 -13.25 -4.44
N SER A 122 -12.37 -12.96 -4.15
CA SER A 122 -11.23 -13.32 -5.00
C SER A 122 -10.31 -14.40 -4.40
N LEU A 123 -10.48 -14.73 -3.11
CA LEU A 123 -9.73 -15.80 -2.42
C LEU A 123 -10.30 -17.20 -2.70
N ASN A 124 -11.60 -17.30 -3.00
CA ASN A 124 -12.31 -18.55 -3.27
C ASN A 124 -12.19 -19.07 -4.73
N ALA A 125 -11.41 -18.40 -5.58
CA ALA A 125 -11.11 -18.91 -6.92
C ALA A 125 -9.98 -19.93 -6.81
N ASN A 126 -10.27 -21.22 -7.07
CA ASN A 126 -9.32 -22.35 -7.13
C ASN A 126 -8.22 -22.16 -8.21
N SER A 127 -7.40 -21.10 -8.12
CA SER A 127 -6.42 -20.71 -9.14
C SER A 127 -4.97 -20.84 -8.71
N GLY A 128 -4.71 -21.03 -7.41
CA GLY A 128 -3.36 -21.00 -6.84
C GLY A 128 -2.66 -19.63 -6.90
N LYS A 129 -3.33 -18.58 -7.42
CA LYS A 129 -2.81 -17.22 -7.52
C LYS A 129 -3.69 -16.26 -6.70
N LEU A 130 -3.14 -15.76 -5.61
CA LEU A 130 -3.82 -14.80 -4.74
C LEU A 130 -3.58 -13.37 -5.24
N PRO A 131 -4.64 -12.56 -5.42
CA PRO A 131 -4.50 -11.18 -5.86
C PRO A 131 -4.12 -10.25 -4.70
N PHE A 132 -3.37 -9.19 -5.02
CA PHE A 132 -2.84 -8.24 -4.02
C PHE A 132 -3.39 -6.82 -4.21
N ARG A 133 -3.36 -6.03 -3.13
CA ARG A 133 -3.41 -4.57 -3.17
C ARG A 133 -2.13 -4.01 -2.59
N LEU A 134 -1.63 -2.97 -3.23
CA LEU A 134 -0.47 -2.22 -2.83
C LEU A 134 -0.90 -0.79 -2.51
N LYS A 135 -0.34 -0.24 -1.46
CA LYS A 135 -0.47 1.16 -1.10
C LYS A 135 0.92 1.71 -0.78
N MET A 136 1.35 2.68 -1.59
CA MET A 136 2.73 3.15 -1.59
C MET A 136 3.05 4.02 -0.37
N ASP A 137 2.02 4.58 0.27
CA ASP A 137 2.11 5.48 1.42
C ASP A 137 1.36 4.92 2.65
N GLU A 138 1.27 3.59 2.79
CA GLU A 138 0.58 3.00 3.95
C GLU A 138 1.27 3.33 5.27
N TYR A 139 2.61 3.28 5.29
CA TYR A 139 3.42 3.46 6.50
C TYR A 139 3.99 4.88 6.64
N GLU A 140 3.42 5.89 5.94
CA GLU A 140 3.93 7.27 5.97
C GLU A 140 3.81 7.98 7.33
N ASP A 141 2.95 7.48 8.22
CA ASP A 141 2.82 7.96 9.58
C ASP A 141 3.98 7.48 10.48
N GLU A 142 4.60 6.35 10.14
CA GLU A 142 5.75 5.77 10.85
C GLU A 142 7.07 6.26 10.24
N TYR A 143 7.15 6.29 8.91
CA TYR A 143 8.31 6.69 8.13
C TYR A 143 8.02 7.99 7.37
N VAL A 144 8.41 9.11 7.96
CA VAL A 144 8.13 10.46 7.43
C VAL A 144 8.83 10.75 6.11
N GLU A 145 9.91 10.04 5.82
CA GLU A 145 10.69 10.11 4.58
C GLU A 145 9.91 9.65 3.34
N ILE A 146 8.98 8.70 3.48
CA ILE A 146 8.15 8.18 2.37
C ILE A 146 6.80 8.88 2.26
N LYS A 147 6.61 10.01 2.94
CA LYS A 147 5.31 10.67 2.95
C LYS A 147 4.89 11.14 1.57
N ASN A 148 3.64 10.81 1.22
CA ASN A 148 3.08 10.92 -0.13
C ASN A 148 3.86 10.17 -1.22
N GLN A 149 4.55 9.08 -0.87
CA GLN A 149 5.17 8.20 -1.86
C GLN A 149 4.13 7.70 -2.87
N ARG A 150 4.52 7.70 -4.15
CA ARG A 150 3.74 7.22 -5.28
C ARG A 150 4.58 6.24 -6.08
N PHE A 151 3.93 5.36 -6.81
CA PHE A 151 4.54 4.56 -7.87
C PHE A 151 4.25 5.24 -9.19
N TYR A 152 5.17 6.05 -9.71
CA TYR A 152 4.97 6.89 -10.90
C TYR A 152 3.62 7.65 -10.90
N GLY A 153 3.33 8.33 -9.80
CA GLY A 153 2.08 9.09 -9.59
C GLY A 153 0.88 8.24 -9.13
N PHE A 154 0.97 6.91 -9.08
CA PHE A 154 -0.07 6.05 -8.51
C PHE A 154 0.08 5.92 -6.99
N LYS A 155 -0.98 6.23 -6.23
CA LYS A 155 -1.00 6.04 -4.77
C LYS A 155 -1.20 4.58 -4.39
N GLU A 156 -2.06 3.90 -5.12
CA GLU A 156 -2.44 2.51 -4.88
C GLU A 156 -2.40 1.74 -6.20
N LEU A 157 -2.05 0.46 -6.12
CA LEU A 157 -2.08 -0.46 -7.25
C LEU A 157 -2.82 -1.73 -6.84
N SER A 158 -3.62 -2.30 -7.73
CA SER A 158 -4.29 -3.56 -7.46
C SER A 158 -3.97 -4.61 -8.50
N LEU A 159 -3.53 -5.77 -8.03
CA LEU A 159 -3.01 -6.85 -8.85
C LEU A 159 -4.05 -7.96 -8.87
N GLY A 160 -4.67 -8.18 -10.03
CA GLY A 160 -5.65 -9.25 -10.25
C GLY A 160 -4.98 -10.59 -10.58
N SER A 161 -5.64 -11.70 -10.24
CA SER A 161 -5.10 -13.07 -10.42
C SER A 161 -5.23 -13.65 -11.84
N ASN A 162 -5.84 -12.91 -12.78
CA ASN A 162 -6.07 -13.29 -14.18
C ASN A 162 -6.62 -14.72 -14.37
N TYR A 163 -7.67 -15.06 -13.62
CA TYR A 163 -8.25 -16.41 -13.52
C TYR A 163 -8.90 -16.93 -14.81
N ASN A 164 -9.33 -16.05 -15.73
CA ASN A 164 -10.12 -16.43 -16.91
C ASN A 164 -9.30 -16.56 -18.21
N ASP A 165 -7.99 -16.38 -18.18
CA ASP A 165 -7.15 -16.35 -19.38
C ASP A 165 -6.24 -17.59 -19.47
N GLU A 166 -6.60 -18.55 -20.32
CA GLU A 166 -5.82 -19.76 -20.63
C GLU A 166 -4.46 -19.46 -21.28
N SER A 167 -4.20 -18.23 -21.75
CA SER A 167 -2.95 -17.86 -22.42
C SER A 167 -1.89 -17.25 -21.50
N ASN A 168 -2.23 -16.93 -20.24
CA ASN A 168 -1.45 -16.06 -19.35
C ASN A 168 -1.03 -14.72 -20.02
N LEU A 169 -1.66 -14.30 -21.12
CA LEU A 169 -1.14 -13.25 -22.02
C LEU A 169 -2.10 -12.11 -22.35
N GLN A 170 -3.36 -12.12 -21.94
CA GLN A 170 -4.21 -10.92 -21.99
C GLN A 170 -5.57 -11.11 -21.31
N GLU A 171 -5.85 -10.28 -20.30
CA GLU A 171 -7.17 -9.65 -20.20
C GLU A 171 -7.04 -8.18 -19.78
N PHE A 172 -7.54 -7.30 -20.67
CA PHE A 172 -7.55 -5.85 -20.53
C PHE A 172 -8.84 -5.44 -19.81
N THR A 173 -8.78 -5.27 -18.49
CA THR A 173 -9.70 -4.41 -17.72
C THR A 173 -8.97 -3.94 -16.46
N GLU A 174 -8.40 -2.74 -16.50
CA GLU A 174 -7.92 -1.92 -15.37
C GLU A 174 -6.96 -2.52 -14.32
N HIS A 175 -6.54 -3.78 -14.44
CA HIS A 175 -5.67 -4.45 -13.46
C HIS A 175 -4.66 -5.36 -14.15
N CYS A 176 -3.40 -4.93 -14.22
CA CYS A 176 -2.28 -5.74 -14.70
C CYS A 176 -1.80 -6.74 -13.63
N THR A 177 -1.38 -7.92 -14.09
CA THR A 177 -0.86 -9.03 -13.27
C THR A 177 0.66 -9.07 -13.36
N TRP A 178 1.32 -9.29 -12.23
CA TRP A 178 2.77 -9.42 -12.11
C TRP A 178 3.12 -10.85 -11.70
N SER A 179 4.28 -11.34 -12.15
CA SER A 179 4.78 -12.67 -11.80
C SER A 179 5.59 -12.58 -10.50
N ILE A 180 5.10 -13.21 -9.44
CA ILE A 180 5.89 -13.49 -8.23
C ILE A 180 6.61 -14.82 -8.49
N TYR A 181 7.94 -14.78 -8.49
CA TYR A 181 8.76 -16.01 -8.49
C TYR A 181 8.97 -16.43 -7.04
N PHE A 182 8.58 -17.66 -6.70
CA PHE A 182 8.99 -18.34 -5.47
C PHE A 182 10.40 -18.93 -5.63
#